data_AF-A0A356WSS4-F1
#
_entry.id   AF-A0A356WSS4-F1
#
_cell.length_a   1.000
_cell.length_b   1.000
_cell.length_c   1.000
_cell.angle_alpha   90.00
_cell.angle_beta   90.00
_cell.angle_gamma   90.00
#
_symmetry.space_group_name_H-M   'P 1'
#
loop_
_entity.id
_entity.type
_entity.pdbx_description
1 polymer ?
#
loop_
_entity_poly.entity_id
_entity_poly.type
_entity_poly.pdbx_seq_one_letter_code
_entity_poly.pdbx_strand_id
1 'polypeptide(L)'
;MFSTCLYTTTVHAQDTEKMAKQKAFEQVFGDAVRLDPAMVEKVKNDTPGKRHYVDRDGDGKPEEVWFIDIEPRHTEAKKPILVKVVDKNGNLEMGKEPEKYGDLWIADWHADGWVDAVIGYRDLDGDGDLDVMEWFTYGKKGWRVPFDGLRALVSTDDGDDNLLDYDMDYVYYQIPCQNHSHFGGNESFVVYYLNPEQDKWIPHFENPFLFYDFDNDGISEEVIRVEGEEELVKSLRWSFNVNPITGKQRDFDVSVSACAKGWTQEKDRESDFTMYLPEEQTEHFMIRGIPTGPVLKRSTARNYLQTVTWERVLMTWNENNLNIAFNDPKDTIERWEGVINAASTDSGYVMPRIGAPDCGPYNKRYELVLKPPGPNEFYFNPADHRVHIKNSDRTWIKVDYDFDTKTDMSYFWVDTDKDGIMDRVDIDTNGDGITDDSYPIDVSDVKPVGWTFKELNGALAPIFKTEPENKYNLVMALTTALRSTKEGMEEDAVWNLLANRMQDKNIPDDIARRLINSDQSILYYLTLVQDRQIDRLKKSGYKNRSFWKKFN
;
A
#
# COMPACT_ATOMS: atom_id res chain seq x y z
N MET A 1 14.64 -2.89 52.06
CA MET A 1 15.80 -2.22 51.40
C MET A 1 15.99 -2.59 49.92
N PHE A 2 15.07 -3.31 49.26
CA PHE A 2 15.16 -3.59 47.81
C PHE A 2 14.25 -2.70 46.93
N SER A 3 13.14 -2.15 47.45
CA SER A 3 12.25 -1.28 46.65
C SER A 3 12.81 0.12 46.35
N THR A 4 13.66 0.68 47.22
CA THR A 4 14.14 2.07 47.07
C THR A 4 15.25 2.22 46.01
N CYS A 5 16.07 1.18 45.80
CA CYS A 5 17.08 1.16 44.72
C CYS A 5 16.48 0.90 43.33
N LEU A 6 15.37 0.17 43.24
CA LEU A 6 14.67 -0.08 41.97
C LEU A 6 13.88 1.15 41.49
N TYR A 7 13.32 1.93 42.42
CA TYR A 7 12.60 3.18 42.10
C TYR A 7 13.53 4.33 41.66
N THR A 8 14.72 4.45 42.27
CA THR A 8 15.66 5.55 41.96
C THR A 8 16.38 5.34 40.63
N THR A 9 16.69 4.09 40.27
CA THR A 9 17.30 3.75 38.98
C THR A 9 16.34 3.92 37.80
N THR A 10 15.04 3.64 38.00
CA THR A 10 14.01 3.82 36.98
C THR A 10 13.66 5.28 36.73
N VAL A 11 13.53 6.11 37.78
CA VAL A 11 13.28 7.56 37.63
C VAL A 11 14.46 8.25 36.94
N HIS A 12 15.70 7.96 37.33
CA HIS A 12 16.87 8.58 36.71
C HIS A 12 17.03 8.21 35.22
N ALA A 13 16.69 6.97 34.85
CA ALA A 13 16.70 6.52 33.46
C ALA A 13 15.61 7.20 32.62
N GLN A 14 14.41 7.41 33.18
CA GLN A 14 13.32 8.15 32.52
C GLN A 14 13.68 9.62 32.28
N ASP A 15 14.29 10.29 33.26
CA ASP A 15 14.73 11.69 33.14
C ASP A 15 15.82 11.83 32.06
N THR A 16 16.74 10.85 31.99
CA THR A 16 17.81 10.84 30.98
C THR A 16 17.24 10.71 29.57
N GLU A 17 16.23 9.86 29.38
CA GLU A 17 15.54 9.70 28.09
C GLU A 17 14.77 10.94 27.67
N LYS A 18 14.02 11.57 28.59
CA LYS A 18 13.31 12.83 28.32
C LYS A 18 14.29 13.93 27.87
N MET A 19 15.43 14.04 28.55
CA MET A 19 16.47 15.00 28.17
C MET A 19 17.08 14.71 26.79
N ALA A 20 17.33 13.44 26.45
CA ALA A 20 17.85 13.07 25.14
C ALA A 20 16.85 13.41 24.01
N LYS A 21 15.57 13.07 24.22
CA LYS A 21 14.47 13.42 23.32
C LYS A 21 14.39 14.93 23.09
N GLN A 22 14.37 15.72 24.17
CA GLN A 22 14.30 17.17 24.09
C GLN A 22 15.48 17.78 23.32
N LYS A 23 16.70 17.30 23.59
CA LYS A 23 17.89 17.76 22.85
C LYS A 23 17.80 17.47 21.35
N ALA A 24 17.22 16.33 20.97
CA ALA A 24 17.03 15.99 19.57
C ALA A 24 16.03 16.95 18.88
N PHE A 25 14.94 17.32 19.57
CA PHE A 25 14.04 18.38 19.09
C PHE A 25 14.73 19.75 19.03
N GLU A 26 15.49 20.14 20.05
CA GLU A 26 16.21 21.42 20.07
C GLU A 26 17.27 21.53 18.97
N GLN A 27 17.87 20.41 18.53
CA GLN A 27 18.80 20.41 17.41
C GLN A 27 18.14 20.90 16.11
N VAL A 28 16.88 20.55 15.88
CA VAL A 28 16.17 20.89 14.62
C VAL A 28 15.38 22.19 14.75
N PHE A 29 14.78 22.45 15.91
CA PHE A 29 13.82 23.54 16.11
C PHE A 29 14.33 24.67 17.01
N GLY A 30 15.51 24.52 17.61
CA GLY A 30 16.10 25.52 18.49
C GLY A 30 15.19 25.88 19.66
N ASP A 31 15.03 27.19 19.90
CA ASP A 31 14.22 27.71 21.00
C ASP A 31 12.71 27.51 20.81
N ALA A 32 12.23 27.18 19.61
CA ALA A 32 10.80 27.01 19.36
C ALA A 32 10.20 25.89 20.22
N VAL A 33 10.95 24.82 20.47
CA VAL A 33 10.56 23.64 21.27
C VAL A 33 10.93 23.74 22.75
N ARG A 34 11.46 24.87 23.21
CA ARG A 34 11.66 25.13 24.63
C ARG A 34 10.39 25.72 25.21
N LEU A 35 9.68 24.91 25.98
CA LEU A 35 8.40 25.34 26.56
C LEU A 35 8.63 26.18 27.82
N ASP A 36 7.98 27.35 27.91
CA ASP A 36 8.02 28.18 29.11
C ASP A 36 7.26 27.48 30.25
N PRO A 37 7.92 27.10 31.36
CA PRO A 37 7.25 26.40 32.47
C PRO A 37 6.08 27.20 33.06
N ALA A 38 6.15 28.54 33.07
CA ALA A 38 5.08 29.37 33.57
C ALA A 38 3.85 29.36 32.63
N MET A 39 4.07 29.34 31.32
CA MET A 39 3.00 29.21 30.34
C MET A 39 2.40 27.80 30.36
N VAL A 40 3.22 26.75 30.47
CA VAL A 40 2.77 25.36 30.61
C VAL A 40 1.82 25.23 31.81
N GLU A 41 2.25 25.67 33.00
CA GLU A 41 1.41 25.65 34.20
C GLU A 41 0.15 26.51 34.07
N LYS A 42 0.24 27.67 33.41
CA LYS A 42 -0.93 28.52 33.16
C LYS A 42 -1.96 27.82 32.28
N VAL A 43 -1.55 27.27 31.14
CA VAL A 43 -2.44 26.61 30.16
C VAL A 43 -3.03 25.34 30.75
N LYS A 44 -2.20 24.52 31.42
CA LYS A 44 -2.61 23.28 32.08
C LYS A 44 -3.68 23.47 33.15
N ASN A 45 -3.60 24.57 33.91
CA ASN A 45 -4.51 24.85 35.01
C ASN A 45 -5.71 25.73 34.61
N ASP A 46 -5.78 26.22 33.37
CA ASP A 46 -6.94 26.97 32.83
C ASP A 46 -7.94 25.99 32.16
N THR A 47 -8.94 26.55 31.49
CA THR A 47 -9.99 25.78 30.80
C THR A 47 -9.42 25.10 29.56
N PRO A 48 -9.51 23.76 29.42
CA PRO A 48 -9.07 23.07 28.21
C PRO A 48 -9.71 23.63 26.93
N GLY A 49 -8.94 23.70 25.84
CA GLY A 49 -9.35 24.33 24.58
C GLY A 49 -9.22 25.86 24.56
N LYS A 50 -9.08 26.54 25.71
CA LYS A 50 -8.87 28.00 25.72
C LYS A 50 -7.55 28.37 25.06
N ARG A 51 -7.60 29.34 24.13
CA ARG A 51 -6.42 29.87 23.44
C ARG A 51 -5.70 30.94 24.27
N HIS A 52 -4.37 30.82 24.33
CA HIS A 52 -3.48 31.75 25.00
C HIS A 52 -2.48 32.30 23.98
N TYR A 53 -2.81 33.45 23.40
CA TYR A 53 -1.95 34.15 22.44
C TYR A 53 -0.82 34.89 23.15
N VAL A 54 0.35 34.89 22.52
CA VAL A 54 1.55 35.58 22.95
C VAL A 54 1.99 36.50 21.81
N ASP A 55 1.93 37.80 22.08
CA ASP A 55 2.45 38.87 21.24
C ASP A 55 3.69 39.42 21.97
N ARG A 56 4.88 39.05 21.48
CA ARG A 56 6.15 39.30 22.15
C ARG A 56 6.70 40.68 21.85
N ASP A 57 6.47 41.19 20.64
CA ASP A 57 6.99 42.49 20.21
C ASP A 57 5.97 43.64 20.37
N GLY A 58 4.71 43.30 20.65
CA GLY A 58 3.63 44.25 20.91
C GLY A 58 3.08 44.90 19.65
N ASP A 59 3.28 44.32 18.48
CA ASP A 59 2.78 44.84 17.19
C ASP A 59 1.28 44.55 16.96
N GLY A 60 0.66 43.76 17.84
CA GLY A 60 -0.74 43.35 17.78
C GLY A 60 -0.98 42.03 17.02
N LYS A 61 0.08 41.38 16.52
CA LYS A 61 0.06 40.07 15.89
C LYS A 61 0.79 39.06 16.79
N PRO A 62 0.08 38.07 17.36
CA PRO A 62 0.73 37.07 18.18
C PRO A 62 1.65 36.18 17.35
N GLU A 63 2.85 35.87 17.87
CA GLU A 63 3.75 34.90 17.22
C GLU A 63 3.50 33.46 17.67
N GLU A 64 2.79 33.28 18.79
CA GLU A 64 2.50 31.96 19.35
C GLU A 64 1.09 31.90 19.94
N VAL A 65 0.46 30.73 19.84
CA VAL A 65 -0.77 30.40 20.59
C VAL A 65 -0.64 29.06 21.29
N TRP A 66 -1.10 29.03 22.54
CA TRP A 66 -1.00 27.87 23.41
C TRP A 66 -2.38 27.42 23.89
N PHE A 67 -2.60 26.11 23.98
CA PHE A 67 -3.85 25.53 24.46
C PHE A 67 -3.70 24.06 24.85
N ILE A 68 -4.66 23.54 25.61
CA ILE A 68 -4.88 22.08 25.69
C ILE A 68 -5.75 21.69 24.51
N ASP A 69 -5.24 20.81 23.65
CA ASP A 69 -6.01 20.25 22.54
C ASP A 69 -7.06 19.27 23.07
N ILE A 70 -8.30 19.47 22.62
CA ILE A 70 -9.48 18.72 23.05
C ILE A 70 -10.11 17.97 21.89
N GLU A 71 -9.48 17.95 20.72
CA GLU A 71 -10.00 17.20 19.59
C GLU A 71 -10.22 15.72 19.96
N PRO A 72 -11.36 15.12 19.58
CA PRO A 72 -11.74 13.79 20.02
C PRO A 72 -10.84 12.69 19.45
N ARG A 73 -10.04 13.00 18.43
CA ARG A 73 -9.07 12.07 17.84
C ARG A 73 -8.01 11.61 18.83
N HIS A 74 -7.69 12.42 19.84
CA HIS A 74 -6.58 12.15 20.74
C HIS A 74 -6.86 11.01 21.73
N THR A 75 -5.84 10.18 21.98
CA THR A 75 -5.96 9.06 22.91
C THR A 75 -5.94 9.52 24.36
N GLU A 76 -6.78 8.93 25.21
CA GLU A 76 -6.84 9.25 26.64
C GLU A 76 -5.49 9.05 27.34
N ALA A 77 -4.69 8.11 26.86
CA ALA A 77 -3.37 7.80 27.40
C ALA A 77 -2.32 8.89 27.16
N LYS A 78 -2.61 9.93 26.36
CA LYS A 78 -1.71 11.08 26.10
C LYS A 78 -2.25 12.38 26.67
N LYS A 79 -3.51 12.40 27.11
CA LYS A 79 -4.17 13.60 27.63
C LYS A 79 -3.64 14.00 29.02
N PRO A 80 -3.72 15.30 29.38
CA PRO A 80 -4.01 16.41 28.47
C PRO A 80 -2.84 16.62 27.48
N ILE A 81 -3.13 16.98 26.23
CA ILE A 81 -2.09 17.33 25.25
C ILE A 81 -2.00 18.85 25.19
N LEU A 82 -0.91 19.41 25.70
CA LEU A 82 -0.62 20.82 25.52
C LEU A 82 -0.03 21.01 24.12
N VAL A 83 -0.51 22.03 23.42
CA VAL A 83 -0.03 22.41 22.10
C VAL A 83 0.45 23.85 22.15
N LYS A 84 1.65 24.05 21.61
CA LYS A 84 2.19 25.34 21.24
C LYS A 84 2.21 25.41 19.72
N VAL A 85 1.54 26.39 19.14
CA VAL A 85 1.66 26.72 17.72
C VAL A 85 2.53 27.95 17.57
N VAL A 86 3.52 27.87 16.67
CA VAL A 86 4.39 28.98 16.29
C VAL A 86 4.01 29.43 14.89
N ASP A 87 3.60 30.69 14.78
CA ASP A 87 3.32 31.34 13.50
C ASP A 87 4.63 31.56 12.73
N LYS A 88 4.70 31.03 11.51
CA LYS A 88 5.87 31.23 10.64
C LYS A 88 5.61 32.07 9.40
N ASN A 89 4.35 32.29 9.04
CA ASN A 89 3.97 33.07 7.85
C ASN A 89 3.44 34.46 8.22
N GLY A 90 3.27 34.76 9.51
CA GLY A 90 2.90 36.07 10.05
C GLY A 90 1.41 36.41 9.95
N ASN A 91 0.57 35.37 9.85
CA ASN A 91 -0.87 35.50 9.63
C ASN A 91 -1.73 35.18 10.87
N LEU A 92 -1.13 34.76 11.97
CA LEU A 92 -1.88 34.47 13.20
C LEU A 92 -2.49 35.76 13.77
N GLU A 93 -3.78 35.70 14.11
CA GLU A 93 -4.50 36.83 14.68
C GLU A 93 -5.10 36.49 16.05
N MET A 94 -5.20 37.51 16.90
CA MET A 94 -5.86 37.42 18.20
C MET A 94 -7.30 36.91 18.07
N GLY A 95 -7.59 35.79 18.74
CA GLY A 95 -8.92 35.18 18.77
C GLY A 95 -9.30 34.34 17.55
N LYS A 96 -8.39 34.14 16.59
CA LYS A 96 -8.55 33.19 15.48
C LYS A 96 -7.82 31.88 15.75
N GLU A 97 -8.29 30.79 15.17
CA GLU A 97 -7.58 29.51 15.24
C GLU A 97 -6.27 29.59 14.45
N PRO A 98 -5.19 28.93 14.91
CA PRO A 98 -3.99 28.74 14.10
C PRO A 98 -4.29 27.86 12.89
N GLU A 99 -3.47 27.99 11.86
CA GLU A 99 -3.72 27.36 10.57
C GLU A 99 -2.88 26.09 10.40
N LYS A 100 -3.29 25.23 9.47
CA LYS A 100 -2.57 23.98 9.11
C LYS A 100 -1.92 24.08 7.75
N TYR A 101 -1.50 25.29 7.38
CA TYR A 101 -0.66 25.61 6.23
C TYR A 101 0.26 26.77 6.66
N GLY A 102 1.56 26.50 6.81
CA GLY A 102 2.55 27.49 7.24
C GLY A 102 2.99 27.42 8.71
N ASP A 103 2.17 26.90 9.63
CA ASP A 103 2.49 26.90 11.07
C ASP A 103 3.30 25.68 11.55
N LEU A 104 3.99 25.85 12.69
CA LEU A 104 4.65 24.75 13.41
C LEU A 104 3.89 24.40 14.70
N TRP A 105 3.40 23.17 14.77
CA TRP A 105 2.61 22.66 15.89
C TRP A 105 3.48 21.75 16.76
N ILE A 106 3.61 22.08 18.05
CA ILE A 106 4.48 21.40 19.00
C ILE A 106 3.61 20.81 20.12
N ALA A 107 3.67 19.50 20.31
CA ALA A 107 2.86 18.77 21.27
C ALA A 107 3.68 18.29 22.47
N ASP A 108 3.15 18.55 23.66
CA ASP A 108 3.60 18.09 24.98
C ASP A 108 2.49 17.21 25.57
N TRP A 109 2.72 15.89 25.57
CA TRP A 109 1.78 14.94 26.13
C TRP A 109 1.82 15.01 27.65
N HIS A 110 0.64 14.96 28.27
CA HIS A 110 0.43 15.14 29.71
C HIS A 110 0.71 16.56 30.24
N ALA A 111 1.05 17.51 29.37
CA ALA A 111 1.43 18.89 29.74
C ALA A 111 2.50 18.88 30.85
N ASP A 112 3.59 18.15 30.62
CA ASP A 112 4.66 17.96 31.60
C ASP A 112 5.92 18.82 31.32
N GLY A 113 5.85 19.65 30.28
CA GLY A 113 6.88 20.60 29.87
C GLY A 113 7.91 20.03 28.91
N TRP A 114 7.74 18.80 28.42
CA TRP A 114 8.65 18.15 27.48
C TRP A 114 7.98 17.87 26.15
N VAL A 115 8.68 18.13 25.04
CA VAL A 115 8.13 17.89 23.70
C VAL A 115 8.10 16.39 23.37
N ASP A 116 6.97 15.92 22.85
CA ASP A 116 6.76 14.55 22.40
C ASP A 116 6.72 14.41 20.89
N ALA A 117 6.09 15.38 20.22
CA ALA A 117 5.93 15.39 18.78
C ALA A 117 5.88 16.82 18.23
N VAL A 118 6.26 16.98 16.98
CA VAL A 118 6.13 18.24 16.24
C VAL A 118 5.57 17.93 14.86
N ILE A 119 4.55 18.68 14.43
CA ILE A 119 4.09 18.67 13.05
C ILE A 119 4.38 20.02 12.43
N GLY A 120 5.04 19.98 11.28
CA GLY A 120 5.24 21.12 10.42
C GLY A 120 4.24 21.12 9.28
N TYR A 121 3.48 22.19 9.16
CA TYR A 121 2.67 22.48 7.97
C TYR A 121 3.39 23.56 7.18
N ARG A 122 3.64 23.37 5.88
CA ARG A 122 4.32 24.35 5.04
C ARG A 122 3.52 24.61 3.78
N ASP A 123 3.32 25.89 3.56
CA ASP A 123 2.92 26.50 2.30
C ASP A 123 4.23 27.05 1.67
N LEU A 124 4.63 26.46 0.55
CA LEU A 124 5.86 26.72 -0.18
C LEU A 124 5.67 27.75 -1.29
N ASP A 125 4.48 27.87 -1.86
CA ASP A 125 4.22 28.75 -2.99
C ASP A 125 3.41 30.02 -2.62
N GLY A 126 2.84 30.04 -1.42
CA GLY A 126 2.18 31.18 -0.79
C GLY A 126 0.72 31.35 -1.19
N ASP A 127 0.07 30.32 -1.69
CA ASP A 127 -1.32 30.38 -2.15
C ASP A 127 -2.37 30.19 -1.03
N GLY A 128 -1.92 29.80 0.17
CA GLY A 128 -2.75 29.63 1.35
C GLY A 128 -3.25 28.21 1.58
N ASP A 129 -2.56 27.19 1.07
CA ASP A 129 -2.82 25.80 1.38
C ASP A 129 -1.56 24.96 1.71
N LEU A 130 -1.73 23.64 1.90
CA LEU A 130 -0.70 22.78 2.45
C LEU A 130 0.07 22.00 1.38
N ASP A 131 1.28 22.46 1.06
CA ASP A 131 2.21 21.71 0.21
C ASP A 131 2.95 20.57 0.92
N VAL A 132 3.38 20.77 2.18
CA VAL A 132 4.22 19.80 2.88
C VAL A 132 3.83 19.62 4.34
N MET A 133 3.59 18.37 4.71
CA MET A 133 3.37 17.94 6.08
C MET A 133 4.57 17.14 6.60
N GLU A 134 5.16 17.56 7.73
CA GLU A 134 6.38 16.95 8.29
C GLU A 134 6.15 16.52 9.75
N TRP A 135 6.20 15.21 10.03
CA TRP A 135 5.95 14.67 11.37
C TRP A 135 7.25 14.26 12.02
N PHE A 136 7.60 14.92 13.13
CA PHE A 136 8.82 14.67 13.87
C PHE A 136 8.53 13.93 15.16
N THR A 137 9.18 12.77 15.31
CA THR A 137 9.07 11.92 16.50
C THR A 137 10.44 11.43 16.93
N TYR A 138 10.65 11.21 18.21
CA TYR A 138 11.90 10.64 18.71
C TYR A 138 11.84 9.10 18.68
N GLY A 139 12.80 8.50 18.00
CA GLY A 139 12.99 7.05 17.93
C GLY A 139 14.21 6.63 18.75
N LYS A 140 14.06 5.51 19.48
CA LYS A 140 15.20 4.79 20.06
C LYS A 140 15.68 3.72 19.10
N LYS A 141 17.00 3.58 18.99
CA LYS A 141 17.68 2.55 18.21
C LYS A 141 17.10 1.18 18.53
N GLY A 142 16.76 0.46 17.48
CA GLY A 142 16.21 -0.88 17.54
C GLY A 142 16.19 -1.50 16.16
N TRP A 143 15.46 -2.59 15.99
CA TRP A 143 15.44 -3.30 14.71
C TRP A 143 14.77 -2.51 13.56
N ARG A 144 13.91 -1.51 13.87
CA ARG A 144 13.31 -0.58 12.88
C ARG A 144 13.88 0.84 12.92
N VAL A 145 14.81 1.13 13.81
CA VAL A 145 15.27 2.50 14.03
C VAL A 145 16.80 2.45 14.01
N PRO A 146 17.46 3.03 12.99
CA PRO A 146 18.89 2.82 12.79
C PRO A 146 19.76 3.43 13.91
N PHE A 147 19.29 4.53 14.53
CA PHE A 147 19.98 5.24 15.61
C PHE A 147 18.99 5.98 16.52
N ASP A 148 19.44 6.28 17.74
CA ASP A 148 18.70 7.18 18.65
C ASP A 148 18.64 8.58 18.02
N GLY A 149 17.45 9.15 17.87
CA GLY A 149 17.32 10.48 17.27
C GLY A 149 15.92 10.79 16.76
N LEU A 150 15.80 11.92 16.05
CA LEU A 150 14.55 12.28 15.40
C LEU A 150 14.34 11.49 14.11
N ARG A 151 13.11 11.05 13.94
CA ARG A 151 12.54 10.58 12.68
C ARG A 151 11.64 11.69 12.14
N ALA A 152 11.75 11.96 10.85
CA ALA A 152 10.82 12.78 10.10
C ALA A 152 10.06 11.91 9.10
N LEU A 153 8.74 11.98 9.10
CA LEU A 153 7.90 11.47 8.01
C LEU A 153 7.44 12.70 7.24
N VAL A 154 7.80 12.78 5.97
CA VAL A 154 7.55 13.95 5.12
C VAL A 154 6.64 13.54 3.99
N SER A 155 5.48 14.17 3.94
CA SER A 155 4.46 13.99 2.91
C SER A 155 4.33 15.30 2.13
N THR A 156 4.35 15.20 0.82
CA THR A 156 4.31 16.34 -0.11
C THR A 156 3.10 16.20 -1.01
N ASP A 157 2.33 17.28 -1.07
CA ASP A 157 1.23 17.47 -2.00
C ASP A 157 1.80 17.94 -3.34
N ASP A 158 2.08 16.98 -4.22
CA ASP A 158 2.50 17.32 -5.59
C ASP A 158 1.30 17.64 -6.49
N GLY A 159 0.07 17.44 -5.99
CA GLY A 159 -1.20 17.54 -6.72
C GLY A 159 -1.92 18.87 -6.56
N ASP A 160 -1.59 19.63 -5.51
CA ASP A 160 -2.30 20.84 -5.08
C ASP A 160 -3.77 20.53 -4.74
N ASP A 161 -4.00 19.38 -4.08
CA ASP A 161 -5.34 18.84 -3.78
C ASP A 161 -5.66 18.71 -2.28
N ASN A 162 -4.68 19.00 -1.42
CA ASN A 162 -4.70 18.96 0.03
C ASN A 162 -5.06 17.58 0.62
N LEU A 163 -4.73 16.48 -0.06
CA LEU A 163 -5.10 15.11 0.34
C LEU A 163 -4.08 14.39 1.23
N LEU A 164 -3.28 15.17 1.98
CA LEU A 164 -2.24 14.69 2.90
C LEU A 164 -2.77 13.99 4.18
N ASP A 165 -1.83 13.64 5.07
CA ASP A 165 -2.01 12.66 6.12
C ASP A 165 -2.86 13.11 7.32
N TYR A 166 -3.70 12.21 7.81
CA TYR A 166 -4.41 12.36 9.07
C TYR A 166 -3.52 12.01 10.27
N ASP A 167 -3.31 12.94 11.19
CA ASP A 167 -2.57 12.69 12.43
C ASP A 167 -3.48 12.29 13.61
N MET A 168 -2.91 11.55 14.57
CA MET A 168 -3.53 11.31 15.89
C MET A 168 -2.44 11.49 16.94
N ASP A 169 -2.72 12.23 18.02
CA ASP A 169 -1.72 12.59 19.04
C ASP A 169 -0.46 13.27 18.46
N TYR A 170 -0.57 13.90 17.30
CA TYR A 170 0.53 14.51 16.55
C TYR A 170 1.56 13.50 16.01
N VAL A 171 1.18 12.23 15.87
CA VAL A 171 2.05 11.15 15.36
C VAL A 171 1.31 10.18 14.44
N TYR A 172 2.07 9.27 13.82
CA TYR A 172 1.53 8.22 12.95
C TYR A 172 1.02 7.01 13.71
N TYR A 173 -0.22 6.65 13.41
CA TYR A 173 -0.83 5.39 13.79
C TYR A 173 -1.43 4.72 12.55
N GLN A 174 -0.98 3.50 12.25
CA GLN A 174 -1.40 2.77 11.04
C GLN A 174 -2.92 2.75 10.84
N ILE A 175 -3.69 2.32 11.84
CA ILE A 175 -5.14 2.12 11.69
C ILE A 175 -5.88 3.44 11.52
N PRO A 176 -5.69 4.47 12.37
CA PRO A 176 -6.29 5.79 12.15
C PRO A 176 -5.90 6.42 10.81
N CYS A 177 -4.61 6.47 10.45
CA CYS A 177 -4.18 7.03 9.17
C CYS A 177 -4.83 6.28 8.00
N GLN A 178 -4.80 4.94 8.02
CA GLN A 178 -5.49 4.12 7.03
C GLN A 178 -6.98 4.45 6.93
N ASN A 179 -7.68 4.77 8.01
CA ASN A 179 -9.13 5.03 7.95
C ASN A 179 -9.50 6.49 7.63
N HIS A 180 -8.59 7.44 7.84
CA HIS A 180 -8.92 8.87 7.82
C HIS A 180 -8.08 9.71 6.86
N SER A 181 -6.91 9.24 6.41
CA SER A 181 -6.19 9.87 5.30
C SER A 181 -6.87 9.53 3.97
N HIS A 182 -6.71 10.38 2.96
CA HIS A 182 -7.19 10.04 1.62
C HIS A 182 -6.36 8.88 1.04
N PHE A 183 -5.03 9.06 1.00
CA PHE A 183 -4.09 8.17 0.31
C PHE A 183 -4.50 7.91 -1.15
N GLY A 184 -4.96 8.98 -1.81
CA GLY A 184 -5.17 9.06 -3.25
C GLY A 184 -4.40 10.30 -3.76
N GLY A 185 -4.80 10.87 -4.88
CA GLY A 185 -4.21 12.11 -5.38
C GLY A 185 -2.78 11.92 -5.91
N ASN A 186 -2.06 13.04 -5.96
CA ASN A 186 -0.74 13.15 -6.55
C ASN A 186 0.33 13.36 -5.47
N GLU A 187 0.46 12.40 -4.57
CA GLU A 187 1.24 12.58 -3.34
C GLU A 187 2.62 11.91 -3.38
N SER A 188 3.53 12.40 -2.53
CA SER A 188 4.81 11.76 -2.25
C SER A 188 5.04 11.64 -0.75
N PHE A 189 5.69 10.55 -0.34
CA PHE A 189 5.95 10.24 1.06
C PHE A 189 7.35 9.63 1.26
N VAL A 190 8.11 10.16 2.20
CA VAL A 190 9.47 9.69 2.52
C VAL A 190 9.71 9.69 4.03
N VAL A 191 10.39 8.65 4.51
CA VAL A 191 10.81 8.56 5.92
C VAL A 191 12.29 8.85 6.05
N TYR A 192 12.63 9.77 6.94
CA TYR A 192 14.00 10.15 7.25
C TYR A 192 14.34 9.94 8.73
N TYR A 193 15.61 9.70 9.01
CA TYR A 193 16.17 9.74 10.35
C TYR A 193 17.34 10.73 10.39
N LEU A 194 17.38 11.60 11.39
CA LEU A 194 18.46 12.59 11.54
C LEU A 194 19.70 11.93 12.15
N ASN A 195 20.75 11.77 11.36
CA ASN A 195 22.03 11.32 11.88
C ASN A 195 22.69 12.45 12.68
N PRO A 196 22.81 12.36 14.02
CA PRO A 196 23.31 13.45 14.85
C PRO A 196 24.82 13.71 14.66
N GLU A 197 25.57 12.78 14.08
CA GLU A 197 27.01 12.94 13.82
C GLU A 197 27.30 13.65 12.50
N GLN A 198 26.38 13.56 11.53
CA GLN A 198 26.55 14.10 10.18
C GLN A 198 25.74 15.36 9.92
N ASP A 199 24.81 15.69 10.82
CA ASP A 199 23.83 16.77 10.66
C ASP A 199 23.11 16.68 9.31
N LYS A 200 22.60 15.47 9.02
CA LYS A 200 21.99 15.08 7.74
C LYS A 200 20.81 14.16 7.99
N TRP A 201 19.72 14.37 7.25
CA TRP A 201 18.57 13.47 7.22
C TRP A 201 18.84 12.30 6.27
N ILE A 202 18.81 11.08 6.80
CA ILE A 202 19.06 9.85 6.05
C ILE A 202 17.70 9.24 5.66
N PRO A 203 17.33 9.19 4.36
CA PRO A 203 16.10 8.53 3.95
C PRO A 203 16.22 7.03 4.17
N HIS A 204 15.18 6.41 4.72
CA HIS A 204 15.19 5.02 5.16
C HIS A 204 13.79 4.41 5.09
N PHE A 205 13.70 3.10 4.85
CA PHE A 205 12.46 2.39 4.57
C PHE A 205 11.81 2.98 3.32
N GLU A 206 10.89 3.91 3.48
CA GLU A 206 10.05 4.45 2.43
C GLU A 206 10.85 5.55 1.72
N ASN A 207 11.49 5.18 0.61
CA ASN A 207 12.51 5.99 -0.05
C ASN A 207 12.46 5.82 -1.58
N PRO A 208 11.44 6.38 -2.26
CA PRO A 208 10.22 7.00 -1.74
C PRO A 208 8.98 6.12 -1.89
N PHE A 209 7.85 6.61 -1.39
CA PHE A 209 6.50 6.15 -1.72
C PHE A 209 5.81 7.24 -2.54
N LEU A 210 5.36 6.93 -3.75
CA LEU A 210 4.85 7.88 -4.75
C LEU A 210 3.47 7.44 -5.24
N PHE A 211 2.55 8.38 -5.30
CA PHE A 211 1.18 8.22 -5.76
C PHE A 211 0.99 9.09 -6.99
N TYR A 212 0.38 8.57 -8.05
CA TYR A 212 0.10 9.32 -9.27
C TYR A 212 -1.39 9.24 -9.59
N ASP A 213 -2.01 10.40 -9.67
CA ASP A 213 -3.36 10.65 -10.17
C ASP A 213 -3.21 11.30 -11.57
N PHE A 214 -3.65 10.58 -12.60
CA PHE A 214 -3.40 10.98 -13.98
C PHE A 214 -4.47 11.93 -14.54
N ASP A 215 -5.68 11.91 -13.99
CA ASP A 215 -6.79 12.72 -14.47
C ASP A 215 -7.29 13.76 -13.46
N ASN A 216 -6.59 13.87 -12.33
CA ASN A 216 -6.78 14.83 -11.25
C ASN A 216 -8.19 14.72 -10.64
N ASP A 217 -8.67 13.49 -10.45
CA ASP A 217 -9.97 13.22 -9.82
C ASP A 217 -9.86 12.92 -8.31
N GLY A 218 -8.65 12.96 -7.76
CA GLY A 218 -8.29 12.65 -6.38
C GLY A 218 -7.96 11.17 -6.15
N ILE A 219 -8.03 10.30 -7.15
CA ILE A 219 -7.71 8.87 -7.04
C ILE A 219 -6.34 8.61 -7.67
N SER A 220 -5.50 7.85 -6.99
CA SER A 220 -4.23 7.42 -7.59
C SER A 220 -4.45 6.16 -8.44
N GLU A 221 -4.18 6.25 -9.74
CA GLU A 221 -4.17 5.08 -10.64
C GLU A 221 -2.91 4.24 -10.47
N GLU A 222 -1.83 4.86 -10.02
CA GLU A 222 -0.50 4.26 -9.99
C GLU A 222 0.22 4.61 -8.70
N VAL A 223 0.83 3.59 -8.10
CA VAL A 223 1.54 3.75 -6.83
C VAL A 223 2.86 3.00 -6.87
N ILE A 224 3.94 3.68 -6.49
CA ILE A 224 5.31 3.15 -6.46
C ILE A 224 5.86 3.26 -5.05
N ARG A 225 6.32 2.14 -4.49
CA ARG A 225 7.07 2.10 -3.25
C ARG A 225 8.45 1.52 -3.50
N VAL A 226 9.47 2.32 -3.25
CA VAL A 226 10.86 1.86 -3.19
C VAL A 226 11.27 1.75 -1.72
N GLU A 227 11.71 0.56 -1.33
CA GLU A 227 12.31 0.36 -0.01
C GLU A 227 13.83 0.46 -0.09
N GLY A 228 14.45 1.31 0.74
CA GLY A 228 15.88 1.56 0.68
C GLY A 228 16.45 2.34 1.86
N GLU A 229 17.73 2.67 1.74
CA GLU A 229 18.49 3.55 2.64
C GLU A 229 19.46 4.39 1.80
N GLU A 230 19.38 5.72 1.88
CA GLU A 230 20.07 6.61 0.94
C GLU A 230 19.86 6.17 -0.53
N GLU A 231 20.92 6.05 -1.33
CA GLU A 231 20.83 5.55 -2.70
C GLU A 231 20.64 4.03 -2.80
N LEU A 232 20.80 3.26 -1.71
CA LEU A 232 20.71 1.79 -1.74
C LEU A 232 19.25 1.34 -1.85
N VAL A 233 18.96 0.54 -2.88
CA VAL A 233 17.64 -0.06 -3.11
C VAL A 233 17.61 -1.49 -2.57
N LYS A 234 16.56 -1.82 -1.81
CA LYS A 234 16.29 -3.17 -1.29
C LYS A 234 15.14 -3.85 -2.02
N SER A 235 14.04 -3.13 -2.26
CA SER A 235 12.89 -3.69 -2.96
C SER A 235 12.03 -2.63 -3.65
N LEU A 236 11.18 -3.10 -4.56
CA LEU A 236 10.14 -2.32 -5.23
C LEU A 236 8.78 -2.98 -5.01
N ARG A 237 7.75 -2.17 -4.82
CA ARG A 237 6.36 -2.52 -5.14
C ARG A 237 5.79 -1.45 -6.07
N TRP A 238 5.19 -1.87 -7.18
CA TRP A 238 4.60 -0.97 -8.17
C TRP A 238 3.22 -1.47 -8.57
N SER A 239 2.19 -0.71 -8.19
CA SER A 239 0.79 -1.08 -8.25
C SER A 239 -0.04 -0.20 -9.17
N PHE A 240 -1.12 -0.76 -9.72
CA PHE A 240 -2.09 -0.05 -10.55
C PHE A 240 -3.53 -0.35 -10.17
N ASN A 241 -4.37 0.68 -10.20
CA ASN A 241 -5.83 0.62 -10.16
C ASN A 241 -6.32 0.66 -11.60
N VAL A 242 -6.79 -0.49 -12.10
CA VAL A 242 -7.20 -0.70 -13.49
C VAL A 242 -8.71 -0.59 -13.54
N ASN A 243 -9.24 0.23 -14.45
CA ASN A 243 -10.65 0.59 -14.49
C ASN A 243 -11.13 1.23 -13.17
N PRO A 244 -10.50 2.36 -12.75
CA PRO A 244 -10.80 3.02 -11.49
C PRO A 244 -12.28 3.42 -11.40
N ILE A 245 -12.80 3.37 -10.17
CA ILE A 245 -14.20 3.69 -9.85
C ILE A 245 -14.22 4.93 -8.97
N THR A 246 -14.96 5.96 -9.40
CA THR A 246 -15.14 7.20 -8.63
C THR A 246 -15.57 6.91 -7.18
N GLY A 247 -14.87 7.52 -6.23
CA GLY A 247 -15.12 7.34 -4.79
C GLY A 247 -14.51 6.07 -4.18
N LYS A 248 -13.73 5.29 -4.94
CA LYS A 248 -12.91 4.18 -4.43
C LYS A 248 -11.42 4.46 -4.64
N GLN A 249 -10.83 5.21 -3.72
CA GLN A 249 -9.46 5.70 -3.86
C GLN A 249 -8.34 4.64 -3.73
N ARG A 250 -8.65 3.35 -3.45
CA ARG A 250 -7.64 2.33 -3.06
C ARG A 250 -7.84 0.95 -3.71
N ASP A 251 -8.64 0.88 -4.75
CA ASP A 251 -9.04 -0.37 -5.42
C ASP A 251 -7.95 -0.89 -6.39
N PHE A 252 -6.71 -1.02 -5.90
CA PHE A 252 -5.60 -1.50 -6.73
C PHE A 252 -5.78 -2.96 -7.15
N ASP A 253 -5.63 -3.25 -8.43
CA ASP A 253 -5.83 -4.57 -9.01
C ASP A 253 -4.57 -5.40 -9.08
N VAL A 254 -3.44 -4.75 -9.32
CA VAL A 254 -2.22 -5.46 -9.68
C VAL A 254 -0.99 -4.79 -9.11
N SER A 255 0.01 -5.61 -8.77
CA SER A 255 1.35 -5.15 -8.42
C SER A 255 2.45 -5.97 -9.06
N VAL A 256 3.59 -5.33 -9.27
CA VAL A 256 4.89 -5.99 -9.33
C VAL A 256 5.62 -5.76 -8.01
N SER A 257 6.03 -6.85 -7.36
CA SER A 257 6.91 -6.87 -6.19
C SER A 257 8.28 -7.39 -6.60
N ALA A 258 9.37 -6.68 -6.32
CA ALA A 258 10.70 -7.07 -6.77
C ALA A 258 11.79 -6.93 -5.69
N CYS A 259 12.71 -7.88 -5.65
CA CYS A 259 13.92 -7.82 -4.84
C CYS A 259 15.08 -7.22 -5.65
N ALA A 260 15.81 -6.29 -5.05
CA ALA A 260 16.96 -5.65 -5.68
C ALA A 260 18.17 -6.58 -5.80
N LYS A 261 19.14 -6.19 -6.64
CA LYS A 261 20.40 -6.93 -6.83
C LYS A 261 21.12 -7.15 -5.50
N GLY A 262 21.66 -8.37 -5.33
CA GLY A 262 22.31 -8.80 -4.08
C GLY A 262 21.38 -9.50 -3.09
N TRP A 263 20.06 -9.52 -3.32
CA TRP A 263 19.13 -10.31 -2.52
C TRP A 263 19.44 -11.81 -2.60
N THR A 264 19.40 -12.50 -1.46
CA THR A 264 19.45 -13.97 -1.41
C THR A 264 18.34 -14.52 -0.52
N GLN A 265 17.91 -15.74 -0.81
CA GLN A 265 16.85 -16.40 -0.05
C GLN A 265 17.26 -16.66 1.42
N GLU A 266 18.53 -16.92 1.68
CA GLU A 266 19.04 -17.25 3.02
C GLU A 266 19.03 -16.04 3.96
N LYS A 267 19.32 -14.85 3.43
CA LYS A 267 19.42 -13.61 4.21
C LYS A 267 18.16 -12.77 4.15
N ASP A 268 17.35 -12.93 3.11
CA ASP A 268 16.12 -12.19 2.87
C ASP A 268 16.31 -10.66 3.03
N ARG A 269 15.73 -10.05 4.06
CA ARG A 269 15.82 -8.61 4.34
C ARG A 269 17.22 -8.14 4.76
N GLU A 270 18.05 -9.06 5.24
CA GLU A 270 19.43 -8.80 5.67
C GLU A 270 20.44 -9.13 4.56
N SER A 271 19.99 -9.23 3.31
CA SER A 271 20.85 -9.51 2.17
C SER A 271 21.87 -8.40 1.92
N ASP A 272 22.98 -8.75 1.28
CA ASP A 272 24.02 -7.80 0.89
C ASP A 272 23.62 -7.12 -0.43
N PHE A 273 22.66 -6.20 -0.37
CA PHE A 273 22.16 -5.49 -1.54
C PHE A 273 23.26 -4.67 -2.22
N THR A 274 23.22 -4.61 -3.55
CA THR A 274 24.25 -3.99 -4.41
C THR A 274 23.67 -3.07 -5.48
N MET A 275 22.37 -2.79 -5.42
CA MET A 275 21.70 -1.86 -6.33
C MET A 275 21.68 -0.47 -5.72
N TYR A 276 22.21 0.50 -6.45
CA TYR A 276 22.26 1.90 -6.06
C TYR A 276 21.56 2.77 -7.10
N LEU A 277 20.79 3.75 -6.64
CA LEU A 277 20.17 4.76 -7.51
C LEU A 277 21.26 5.66 -8.13
N PRO A 278 21.25 5.86 -9.46
CA PRO A 278 22.16 6.81 -10.10
C PRO A 278 21.88 8.25 -9.69
N GLU A 279 22.91 9.09 -9.60
CA GLU A 279 22.81 10.50 -9.21
C GLU A 279 21.83 11.29 -10.09
N GLU A 280 21.79 11.01 -11.39
CA GLU A 280 20.85 11.66 -12.31
C GLU A 280 19.38 11.35 -12.00
N GLN A 281 19.12 10.22 -11.32
CA GLN A 281 17.79 9.78 -10.91
C GLN A 281 17.44 10.20 -9.47
N THR A 282 18.37 10.79 -8.72
CA THR A 282 18.14 11.17 -7.32
C THR A 282 18.13 12.66 -7.09
N GLU A 283 17.34 13.08 -6.10
CA GLU A 283 17.26 14.46 -5.64
C GLU A 283 17.48 14.55 -4.13
N HIS A 284 17.77 15.78 -3.69
CA HIS A 284 18.02 16.13 -2.30
C HIS A 284 17.12 17.29 -1.92
N PHE A 285 16.68 17.28 -0.66
CA PHE A 285 15.82 18.31 -0.10
C PHE A 285 16.48 18.94 1.12
N MET A 286 15.81 19.98 1.64
CA MET A 286 16.14 20.59 2.92
C MET A 286 14.94 20.41 3.85
N ILE A 287 15.14 19.72 4.97
CA ILE A 287 14.14 19.60 6.02
C ILE A 287 14.61 20.46 7.18
N ARG A 288 13.90 21.56 7.44
CA ARG A 288 14.22 22.52 8.51
C ARG A 288 15.67 23.03 8.48
N GLY A 289 16.16 23.31 7.27
CA GLY A 289 17.52 23.85 7.06
C GLY A 289 18.63 22.81 7.13
N ILE A 290 18.30 21.53 7.27
CA ILE A 290 19.24 20.41 7.29
C ILE A 290 19.10 19.61 5.99
N PRO A 291 20.20 19.28 5.28
CA PRO A 291 20.14 18.56 4.02
C PRO A 291 19.71 17.09 4.18
N THR A 292 19.04 16.54 3.17
CA THR A 292 18.72 15.12 3.09
C THR A 292 19.76 14.32 2.29
N GLY A 293 19.79 13.01 2.51
CA GLY A 293 20.33 12.04 1.57
C GLY A 293 19.51 11.96 0.28
N PRO A 294 20.01 11.22 -0.71
CA PRO A 294 19.39 11.11 -2.01
C PRO A 294 18.09 10.29 -1.94
N VAL A 295 17.08 10.73 -2.70
CA VAL A 295 15.79 10.06 -2.89
C VAL A 295 15.52 9.92 -4.38
N LEU A 296 14.88 8.83 -4.84
CA LEU A 296 14.47 8.69 -6.24
C LEU A 296 13.53 9.83 -6.65
N LYS A 297 13.83 10.50 -7.76
CA LYS A 297 13.01 11.59 -8.30
C LYS A 297 11.66 11.08 -8.74
N ARG A 298 10.59 11.73 -8.28
CA ARG A 298 9.21 11.49 -8.76
C ARG A 298 9.11 11.61 -10.28
N SER A 299 9.70 12.67 -10.84
CA SER A 299 9.62 12.99 -12.28
C SER A 299 10.24 11.92 -13.20
N THR A 300 11.19 11.11 -12.71
CA THR A 300 11.86 10.09 -13.51
C THR A 300 11.62 8.65 -13.04
N ALA A 301 11.05 8.45 -11.84
CA ALA A 301 10.85 7.14 -11.21
C ALA A 301 10.24 6.11 -12.16
N ARG A 302 9.11 6.44 -12.80
CA ARG A 302 8.39 5.54 -13.73
C ARG A 302 9.27 5.08 -14.88
N ASN A 303 9.93 6.01 -15.56
CA ASN A 303 10.79 5.69 -16.70
C ASN A 303 12.03 4.91 -16.27
N TYR A 304 12.67 5.31 -15.16
CA TYR A 304 13.86 4.64 -14.67
C TYR A 304 13.59 3.20 -14.24
N LEU A 305 12.55 2.98 -13.41
CA LEU A 305 12.24 1.66 -12.85
C LEU A 305 11.88 0.61 -13.92
N GLN A 306 11.34 1.04 -15.06
CA GLN A 306 11.10 0.15 -16.22
C GLN A 306 12.39 -0.35 -16.89
N THR A 307 13.53 0.31 -16.66
CA THR A 307 14.83 -0.09 -17.22
C THR A 307 15.62 -1.00 -16.29
N VAL A 308 15.14 -1.23 -15.07
CA VAL A 308 15.86 -1.99 -14.05
C VAL A 308 15.65 -3.49 -14.26
N THR A 309 16.76 -4.21 -14.32
CA THR A 309 16.78 -5.67 -14.16
C THR A 309 16.86 -6.02 -12.68
N TRP A 310 15.78 -6.56 -12.12
CA TRP A 310 15.69 -6.96 -10.72
C TRP A 310 16.38 -8.31 -10.45
N GLU A 311 16.58 -8.67 -9.19
CA GLU A 311 17.10 -9.99 -8.82
C GLU A 311 16.01 -11.07 -8.86
N ARG A 312 14.80 -10.70 -8.45
CA ARG A 312 13.61 -11.54 -8.44
C ARG A 312 12.37 -10.68 -8.53
N VAL A 313 11.34 -11.18 -9.22
CA VAL A 313 10.11 -10.41 -9.49
C VAL A 313 8.89 -11.30 -9.33
N LEU A 314 7.85 -10.79 -8.69
CA LEU A 314 6.54 -11.42 -8.60
C LEU A 314 5.47 -10.42 -9.03
N MET A 315 4.76 -10.74 -10.10
CA MET A 315 3.52 -10.06 -10.43
C MET A 315 2.37 -10.69 -9.64
N THR A 316 1.52 -9.87 -9.03
CA THR A 316 0.34 -10.31 -8.26
C THR A 316 -0.90 -9.58 -8.76
N TRP A 317 -1.91 -10.33 -9.21
CA TRP A 317 -3.21 -9.81 -9.65
C TRP A 317 -4.31 -10.18 -8.65
N ASN A 318 -5.13 -9.21 -8.25
CA ASN A 318 -6.34 -9.39 -7.44
C ASN A 318 -7.51 -9.87 -8.32
N GLU A 319 -7.54 -11.15 -8.68
CA GLU A 319 -8.54 -11.69 -9.63
C GLU A 319 -9.98 -11.48 -9.14
N ASN A 320 -10.21 -11.54 -7.82
CA ASN A 320 -11.52 -11.28 -7.23
C ASN A 320 -11.82 -9.80 -6.92
N ASN A 321 -10.96 -8.86 -7.33
CA ASN A 321 -11.05 -7.42 -7.06
C ASN A 321 -11.26 -7.07 -5.57
N LEU A 322 -10.51 -7.75 -4.70
CA LEU A 322 -10.48 -7.46 -3.26
C LEU A 322 -9.06 -7.21 -2.78
N ASN A 323 -8.65 -5.95 -2.78
CA ASN A 323 -7.37 -5.49 -2.28
C ASN A 323 -7.39 -5.30 -0.75
N ILE A 324 -7.63 -6.36 0.03
CA ILE A 324 -7.79 -6.29 1.51
C ILE A 324 -6.75 -7.16 2.23
N ALA A 325 -6.55 -6.92 3.53
CA ALA A 325 -5.66 -7.74 4.35
C ALA A 325 -6.24 -9.15 4.55
N PHE A 326 -5.44 -10.19 4.31
CA PHE A 326 -5.94 -11.58 4.39
C PHE A 326 -6.15 -12.09 5.82
N ASN A 327 -5.23 -11.78 6.73
CA ASN A 327 -5.20 -12.38 8.07
C ASN A 327 -5.97 -11.57 9.14
N ASP A 328 -6.73 -10.55 8.74
CA ASP A 328 -7.58 -9.79 9.65
C ASP A 328 -8.99 -9.64 9.07
N PRO A 329 -9.94 -10.53 9.41
CA PRO A 329 -11.30 -10.48 8.86
C PRO A 329 -12.09 -9.24 9.32
N LYS A 330 -11.56 -8.44 10.26
CA LYS A 330 -12.16 -7.17 10.67
C LYS A 330 -11.60 -5.99 9.89
N ASP A 331 -10.45 -6.14 9.25
CA ASP A 331 -9.83 -5.11 8.43
C ASP A 331 -10.23 -5.29 6.96
N THR A 332 -11.46 -4.87 6.64
CA THR A 332 -12.00 -4.98 5.27
C THR A 332 -11.70 -3.78 4.39
N ILE A 333 -10.95 -2.79 4.88
CA ILE A 333 -10.57 -1.62 4.08
C ILE A 333 -9.55 -1.99 3.00
N GLU A 334 -9.66 -1.32 1.85
CA GLU A 334 -8.71 -1.52 0.77
C GLU A 334 -7.33 -0.93 1.12
N ARG A 335 -6.28 -1.67 0.72
CA ARG A 335 -4.89 -1.33 0.99
C ARG A 335 -4.48 -0.16 0.11
N TRP A 336 -4.26 1.01 0.72
CA TRP A 336 -3.74 2.18 0.02
C TRP A 336 -2.33 1.96 -0.50
N GLU A 337 -1.63 0.99 0.07
CA GLU A 337 -0.25 0.68 -0.29
C GLU A 337 -0.09 0.00 -1.66
N GLY A 338 -1.19 -0.33 -2.33
CA GLY A 338 -1.24 -1.21 -3.49
C GLY A 338 -1.38 -2.69 -3.11
N VAL A 339 -1.31 -3.60 -4.11
CA VAL A 339 -1.47 -5.04 -3.88
C VAL A 339 -0.21 -5.63 -3.26
N ILE A 340 -0.29 -6.10 -2.02
CA ILE A 340 0.85 -6.70 -1.31
C ILE A 340 0.81 -8.22 -1.47
N ASN A 341 1.85 -8.78 -2.08
CA ASN A 341 1.95 -10.22 -2.32
C ASN A 341 2.06 -11.04 -1.03
N ALA A 342 1.41 -12.20 -0.98
CA ALA A 342 1.75 -13.20 0.02
C ALA A 342 3.16 -13.75 -0.25
N ALA A 343 3.84 -14.21 0.79
CA ALA A 343 5.11 -14.90 0.62
C ALA A 343 4.87 -16.26 -0.07
N SER A 344 5.63 -16.56 -1.12
CA SER A 344 5.72 -17.91 -1.67
C SER A 344 6.83 -18.66 -0.94
N THR A 345 6.49 -19.80 -0.34
CA THR A 345 7.44 -20.67 0.39
C THR A 345 7.65 -22.01 -0.30
N ASP A 346 7.05 -22.20 -1.47
CA ASP A 346 7.15 -23.45 -2.22
C ASP A 346 8.59 -23.70 -2.65
N SER A 347 9.04 -24.96 -2.53
CA SER A 347 10.40 -25.37 -2.85
C SER A 347 10.78 -24.98 -4.28
N GLY A 348 11.87 -24.23 -4.43
CA GLY A 348 12.36 -23.72 -5.71
C GLY A 348 11.68 -22.44 -6.20
N TYR A 349 10.57 -22.01 -5.59
CA TYR A 349 9.76 -20.87 -6.02
C TYR A 349 9.55 -19.84 -4.90
N VAL A 350 10.58 -19.62 -4.09
CA VAL A 350 10.47 -18.75 -2.92
C VAL A 350 10.39 -17.28 -3.34
N MET A 351 9.48 -16.52 -2.74
CA MET A 351 9.41 -15.07 -2.89
C MET A 351 9.00 -14.48 -1.55
N PRO A 352 9.77 -13.53 -0.98
CA PRO A 352 9.37 -12.89 0.26
C PRO A 352 8.17 -11.96 0.03
N ARG A 353 7.48 -11.67 1.12
CA ARG A 353 6.47 -10.59 1.15
C ARG A 353 7.19 -9.23 1.18
N ILE A 354 6.82 -8.34 0.25
CA ILE A 354 7.31 -6.96 0.20
C ILE A 354 6.21 -6.01 0.73
N GLY A 355 6.36 -5.60 1.99
CA GLY A 355 5.35 -4.85 2.76
C GLY A 355 4.60 -5.71 3.78
N ALA A 356 3.55 -5.16 4.39
CA ALA A 356 2.59 -5.86 5.24
C ALA A 356 1.40 -4.95 5.59
N PRO A 357 0.24 -5.52 5.95
CA PRO A 357 -0.20 -6.90 5.72
C PRO A 357 -0.39 -7.23 4.22
N ASP A 358 -0.28 -8.52 3.86
CA ASP A 358 -0.50 -9.02 2.50
C ASP A 358 -1.97 -9.34 2.19
N CYS A 359 -2.26 -9.43 0.89
CA CYS A 359 -3.58 -9.74 0.33
C CYS A 359 -3.88 -11.25 0.26
N GLY A 360 -3.03 -12.10 0.84
CA GLY A 360 -3.25 -13.53 0.97
C GLY A 360 -2.94 -14.36 -0.26
N PRO A 361 -2.79 -15.69 -0.09
CA PRO A 361 -2.40 -16.58 -1.17
C PRO A 361 -3.56 -17.00 -2.09
N TYR A 362 -4.80 -16.65 -1.74
CA TYR A 362 -6.01 -17.12 -2.41
C TYR A 362 -6.67 -16.06 -3.28
N ASN A 363 -7.28 -16.50 -4.37
CA ASN A 363 -7.99 -15.68 -5.36
C ASN A 363 -7.11 -14.58 -5.97
N LYS A 364 -5.79 -14.78 -5.90
CA LYS A 364 -4.77 -13.95 -6.53
C LYS A 364 -4.02 -14.76 -7.56
N ARG A 365 -3.72 -14.15 -8.70
CA ARG A 365 -2.80 -14.71 -9.67
C ARG A 365 -1.39 -14.24 -9.38
N TYR A 366 -0.47 -15.18 -9.28
CA TYR A 366 0.92 -14.97 -8.97
C TYR A 366 1.78 -15.43 -10.14
N GLU A 367 2.68 -14.58 -10.60
CA GLU A 367 3.61 -14.89 -11.69
C GLU A 367 5.03 -14.54 -11.27
N LEU A 368 5.80 -15.57 -10.93
CA LEU A 368 7.13 -15.45 -10.36
C LEU A 368 8.18 -15.57 -11.47
N VAL A 369 9.10 -14.62 -11.53
CA VAL A 369 10.34 -14.67 -12.31
C VAL A 369 11.50 -14.74 -11.31
N LEU A 370 12.13 -15.91 -11.21
CA LEU A 370 13.20 -16.20 -10.26
C LEU A 370 14.52 -15.52 -10.62
N LYS A 371 14.78 -15.37 -11.93
CA LYS A 371 15.99 -14.78 -12.50
C LYS A 371 15.67 -13.99 -13.77
N PRO A 372 15.22 -12.73 -13.65
CA PRO A 372 14.91 -11.90 -14.80
C PRO A 372 16.12 -11.79 -15.76
N PRO A 373 15.97 -12.10 -17.07
CA PRO A 373 17.06 -12.00 -18.04
C PRO A 373 17.38 -10.55 -18.44
N GLY A 374 16.47 -9.63 -18.15
CA GLY A 374 16.54 -8.20 -18.45
C GLY A 374 15.45 -7.45 -17.68
N PRO A 375 15.15 -6.20 -18.07
CA PRO A 375 14.00 -5.48 -17.53
C PRO A 375 12.69 -6.23 -17.77
N ASN A 376 11.69 -5.98 -16.94
CA ASN A 376 10.41 -6.69 -17.01
C ASN A 376 9.69 -6.42 -18.32
N GLU A 377 9.19 -7.46 -18.97
CA GLU A 377 8.35 -7.38 -20.16
C GLU A 377 6.99 -8.00 -19.86
N PHE A 378 5.92 -7.39 -20.37
CA PHE A 378 4.56 -7.87 -20.15
C PHE A 378 3.82 -8.01 -21.49
N TYR A 379 2.81 -8.86 -21.50
CA TYR A 379 1.95 -9.06 -22.66
C TYR A 379 0.51 -9.30 -22.24
N PHE A 380 -0.42 -8.82 -23.06
CA PHE A 380 -1.82 -9.19 -23.01
C PHE A 380 -2.06 -10.38 -23.94
N ASN A 381 -2.72 -11.41 -23.43
CA ASN A 381 -3.18 -12.54 -24.22
C ASN A 381 -4.71 -12.45 -24.44
N PRO A 382 -5.18 -12.25 -25.69
CA PRO A 382 -6.61 -12.23 -25.99
C PRO A 382 -7.33 -13.56 -25.77
N ALA A 383 -6.63 -14.70 -25.70
CA ALA A 383 -7.27 -16.00 -25.56
C ALA A 383 -7.76 -16.29 -24.13
N ASP A 384 -7.05 -15.78 -23.12
CA ASP A 384 -7.43 -15.92 -21.71
C ASP A 384 -7.76 -14.57 -21.03
N HIS A 385 -7.72 -13.48 -21.80
CA HIS A 385 -8.03 -12.10 -21.42
C HIS A 385 -7.20 -11.58 -20.24
N ARG A 386 -5.92 -11.99 -20.14
CA ARG A 386 -5.03 -11.59 -19.04
C ARG A 386 -3.79 -10.86 -19.53
N VAL A 387 -3.27 -9.98 -18.67
CA VAL A 387 -1.91 -9.47 -18.77
C VAL A 387 -0.98 -10.35 -17.95
N HIS A 388 0.13 -10.77 -18.54
CA HIS A 388 1.14 -11.63 -17.95
C HIS A 388 2.52 -10.98 -17.96
N ILE A 389 3.39 -11.40 -17.04
CA ILE A 389 4.83 -11.11 -17.10
C ILE A 389 5.54 -12.19 -17.91
N LYS A 390 6.41 -11.79 -18.83
CA LYS A 390 7.21 -12.71 -19.63
C LYS A 390 8.22 -13.46 -18.77
N ASN A 391 8.59 -14.65 -19.24
CA ASN A 391 9.63 -15.49 -18.63
C ASN A 391 9.31 -15.90 -17.17
N SER A 392 8.03 -15.94 -16.79
CA SER A 392 7.65 -16.43 -15.47
C SER A 392 8.04 -17.91 -15.34
N ASP A 393 8.83 -18.23 -14.32
CA ASP A 393 9.19 -19.60 -13.96
C ASP A 393 7.99 -20.37 -13.38
N ARG A 394 7.01 -19.64 -12.82
CA ARG A 394 5.79 -20.22 -12.28
C ARG A 394 4.66 -19.21 -12.24
N THR A 395 3.53 -19.59 -12.83
CA THR A 395 2.28 -18.81 -12.81
C THR A 395 1.13 -19.64 -12.25
N TRP A 396 0.44 -19.14 -11.23
CA TRP A 396 -0.61 -19.90 -10.55
C TRP A 396 -1.72 -19.04 -9.92
N ILE A 397 -2.88 -19.67 -9.71
CA ILE A 397 -3.94 -19.19 -8.80
C ILE A 397 -4.29 -20.33 -7.85
N LYS A 398 -4.36 -20.05 -6.55
CA LYS A 398 -5.07 -20.89 -5.58
C LYS A 398 -6.44 -20.27 -5.34
N VAL A 399 -7.51 -21.01 -5.58
CA VAL A 399 -8.88 -20.53 -5.44
C VAL A 399 -9.41 -20.93 -4.07
N ASP A 400 -10.01 -19.99 -3.37
CA ASP A 400 -10.80 -20.19 -2.15
C ASP A 400 -12.11 -19.41 -2.38
N TYR A 401 -13.07 -20.03 -3.05
CA TYR A 401 -14.22 -19.28 -3.56
C TYR A 401 -15.20 -18.91 -2.45
N ASP A 402 -15.22 -19.69 -1.35
CA ASP A 402 -16.13 -19.51 -0.20
C ASP A 402 -15.45 -18.94 1.05
N PHE A 403 -14.17 -18.55 0.95
CA PHE A 403 -13.39 -17.92 2.02
C PHE A 403 -13.27 -18.80 3.28
N ASP A 404 -13.25 -20.14 3.13
CA ASP A 404 -13.01 -21.07 4.24
C ASP A 404 -11.52 -21.34 4.52
N THR A 405 -10.63 -20.65 3.80
CA THR A 405 -9.16 -20.75 3.86
C THR A 405 -8.58 -22.08 3.36
N LYS A 406 -9.31 -22.77 2.47
CA LYS A 406 -8.81 -23.95 1.76
C LYS A 406 -8.74 -23.69 0.26
N THR A 407 -7.95 -24.52 -0.40
CA THR A 407 -7.90 -24.51 -1.87
C THR A 407 -9.05 -25.37 -2.38
N ASP A 408 -9.99 -24.75 -3.08
CA ASP A 408 -11.13 -25.43 -3.73
C ASP A 408 -10.84 -25.79 -5.18
N MET A 409 -9.92 -25.06 -5.79
CA MET A 409 -9.52 -25.17 -7.19
C MET A 409 -8.13 -24.54 -7.36
N SER A 410 -7.37 -24.96 -8.36
CA SER A 410 -6.12 -24.30 -8.71
C SER A 410 -5.88 -24.26 -10.21
N TYR A 411 -5.17 -23.22 -10.62
CA TYR A 411 -4.73 -23.02 -11.99
C TYR A 411 -3.20 -22.94 -12.03
N PHE A 412 -2.61 -23.54 -13.06
CA PHE A 412 -1.19 -23.46 -13.35
C PHE A 412 -0.98 -23.18 -14.83
N TRP A 413 -0.33 -22.06 -15.15
CA TRP A 413 0.07 -21.77 -16.52
C TRP A 413 1.48 -22.30 -16.76
N VAL A 414 1.70 -22.79 -17.97
CA VAL A 414 2.96 -23.39 -18.42
C VAL A 414 3.34 -22.77 -19.76
N ASP A 415 4.60 -22.40 -19.87
CA ASP A 415 5.28 -22.06 -21.11
C ASP A 415 6.00 -23.33 -21.59
N THR A 416 5.42 -24.01 -22.59
CA THR A 416 5.90 -25.33 -23.00
C THR A 416 7.13 -25.29 -23.91
N ASP A 417 7.34 -24.21 -24.65
CA ASP A 417 8.47 -24.05 -25.58
C ASP A 417 9.58 -23.11 -25.07
N LYS A 418 9.35 -22.45 -23.94
CA LYS A 418 10.27 -21.56 -23.22
C LYS A 418 10.59 -20.28 -23.98
N ASP A 419 9.64 -19.75 -24.74
CA ASP A 419 9.76 -18.47 -25.42
C ASP A 419 9.41 -17.26 -24.52
N GLY A 420 8.98 -17.53 -23.29
CA GLY A 420 8.59 -16.56 -22.28
C GLY A 420 7.10 -16.24 -22.27
N ILE A 421 6.27 -16.94 -23.07
CA ILE A 421 4.82 -16.77 -23.16
C ILE A 421 4.13 -18.07 -22.70
N MET A 422 3.18 -17.95 -21.79
CA MET A 422 2.34 -19.07 -21.35
C MET A 422 1.43 -19.55 -22.48
N ASP A 423 1.53 -20.82 -22.84
CA ASP A 423 0.84 -21.45 -23.97
C ASP A 423 -0.04 -22.66 -23.56
N ARG A 424 -0.09 -22.97 -22.26
CA ARG A 424 -0.97 -24.00 -21.69
C ARG A 424 -1.44 -23.60 -20.30
N VAL A 425 -2.66 -23.99 -19.96
CA VAL A 425 -3.17 -23.99 -18.58
C VAL A 425 -3.57 -25.39 -18.14
N ASP A 426 -3.16 -25.74 -16.93
CA ASP A 426 -3.53 -26.95 -16.21
C ASP A 426 -4.44 -26.55 -15.04
N ILE A 427 -5.57 -27.24 -14.88
CA ILE A 427 -6.63 -26.89 -13.94
C ILE A 427 -6.94 -28.09 -13.05
N ASP A 428 -6.83 -27.91 -11.74
CA ASP A 428 -7.40 -28.79 -10.71
C ASP A 428 -8.73 -28.17 -10.28
N THR A 429 -9.84 -28.76 -10.69
CA THR A 429 -11.17 -28.18 -10.49
C THR A 429 -11.76 -28.49 -9.13
N ASN A 430 -11.16 -29.41 -8.37
CA ASN A 430 -11.74 -29.95 -7.14
C ASN A 430 -10.86 -29.71 -5.89
N GLY A 431 -9.64 -29.21 -6.08
CA GLY A 431 -8.71 -28.82 -5.01
C GLY A 431 -7.93 -29.99 -4.40
N ASP A 432 -7.93 -31.18 -5.02
CA ASP A 432 -7.20 -32.36 -4.52
C ASP A 432 -5.70 -32.36 -4.87
N GLY A 433 -5.24 -31.35 -5.63
CA GLY A 433 -3.86 -31.21 -6.08
C GLY A 433 -3.53 -32.00 -7.34
N ILE A 434 -4.53 -32.56 -8.03
CA ILE A 434 -4.39 -33.30 -9.28
C ILE A 434 -5.06 -32.52 -10.41
N THR A 435 -4.36 -32.35 -11.53
CA THR A 435 -4.93 -31.74 -12.73
C THR A 435 -6.11 -32.57 -13.26
N ASP A 436 -7.29 -31.95 -13.29
CA ASP A 436 -8.52 -32.49 -13.84
C ASP A 436 -8.63 -32.22 -15.35
N ASP A 437 -8.23 -31.03 -15.79
CA ASP A 437 -8.29 -30.59 -17.19
C ASP A 437 -7.04 -29.81 -17.60
N SER A 438 -6.74 -29.83 -18.89
CA SER A 438 -5.59 -29.14 -19.46
C SER A 438 -5.86 -28.79 -20.92
N TYR A 439 -5.54 -27.57 -21.33
CA TYR A 439 -5.71 -27.13 -22.70
C TYR A 439 -4.66 -26.10 -23.13
N PRO A 440 -4.28 -26.10 -24.41
CA PRO A 440 -3.41 -25.06 -24.96
C PRO A 440 -4.16 -23.71 -25.00
N ILE A 441 -3.41 -22.64 -24.80
CA ILE A 441 -3.86 -21.26 -24.95
C ILE A 441 -3.37 -20.77 -26.32
N ASP A 442 -4.24 -20.11 -27.08
CA ASP A 442 -3.82 -19.50 -28.35
C ASP A 442 -2.92 -18.29 -28.08
N VAL A 443 -1.69 -18.34 -28.58
CA VAL A 443 -0.68 -17.29 -28.41
C VAL A 443 -0.43 -16.49 -29.69
N SER A 444 -1.20 -16.73 -30.77
CA SER A 444 -0.96 -16.12 -32.07
C SER A 444 -1.20 -14.61 -32.11
N ASP A 445 -2.10 -14.10 -31.26
CA ASP A 445 -2.52 -12.69 -31.21
C ASP A 445 -2.06 -11.95 -29.95
N VAL A 446 -1.06 -12.48 -29.23
CA VAL A 446 -0.51 -11.82 -28.03
C VAL A 446 0.08 -10.45 -28.38
N LYS A 447 -0.09 -9.49 -27.48
CA LYS A 447 0.35 -8.11 -27.68
C LYS A 447 1.23 -7.66 -26.53
N PRO A 448 2.41 -7.06 -26.79
CA PRO A 448 3.18 -6.40 -25.75
C PRO A 448 2.34 -5.33 -25.04
N VAL A 449 2.51 -5.23 -23.73
CA VAL A 449 1.89 -4.20 -22.88
C VAL A 449 2.97 -3.63 -21.97
N GLY A 450 3.08 -2.31 -21.91
CA GLY A 450 3.95 -1.60 -20.99
C GLY A 450 3.38 -1.58 -19.58
N TRP A 451 4.26 -1.55 -18.59
CA TRP A 451 3.88 -1.42 -17.18
C TRP A 451 3.53 0.04 -16.84
N THR A 452 2.41 0.50 -17.39
CA THR A 452 1.86 1.85 -17.20
C THR A 452 0.35 1.77 -17.05
N PHE A 453 -0.24 2.72 -16.33
CA PHE A 453 -1.70 2.78 -16.15
C PHE A 453 -2.42 2.76 -17.51
N LYS A 454 -1.98 3.63 -18.43
CA LYS A 454 -2.62 3.78 -19.75
C LYS A 454 -2.67 2.47 -20.54
N GLU A 455 -1.58 1.71 -20.56
CA GLU A 455 -1.53 0.47 -21.35
C GLU A 455 -2.25 -0.69 -20.66
N LEU A 456 -2.13 -0.84 -19.33
CA LEU A 456 -2.88 -1.84 -18.56
C LEU A 456 -4.39 -1.58 -18.63
N ASN A 457 -4.81 -0.33 -18.36
CA ASN A 457 -6.20 0.09 -18.44
C ASN A 457 -6.76 -0.05 -19.86
N GLY A 458 -5.98 0.35 -20.87
CA GLY A 458 -6.36 0.19 -22.27
C GLY A 458 -6.57 -1.26 -22.70
N ALA A 459 -5.79 -2.21 -22.14
CA ALA A 459 -5.93 -3.63 -22.42
C ALA A 459 -7.12 -4.27 -21.69
N LEU A 460 -7.38 -3.90 -20.43
CA LEU A 460 -8.26 -4.67 -19.55
C LEU A 460 -9.59 -4.01 -19.20
N ALA A 461 -9.69 -2.68 -19.17
CA ALA A 461 -10.99 -2.03 -18.91
C ALA A 461 -12.08 -2.44 -19.93
N PRO A 462 -11.78 -2.61 -21.25
CA PRO A 462 -12.76 -3.14 -22.19
C PRO A 462 -13.19 -4.58 -21.86
N ILE A 463 -12.25 -5.42 -21.42
CA ILE A 463 -12.50 -6.81 -21.04
C ILE A 463 -13.46 -6.87 -19.85
N PHE A 464 -13.19 -6.11 -18.79
CA PHE A 464 -14.07 -6.08 -17.62
C PHE A 464 -15.48 -5.62 -17.95
N LYS A 465 -15.62 -4.71 -18.91
CA LYS A 465 -16.94 -4.23 -19.34
C LYS A 465 -17.75 -5.24 -20.15
N THR A 466 -17.12 -6.08 -20.99
CA THR A 466 -17.84 -6.92 -21.96
C THR A 466 -17.83 -8.40 -21.63
N GLU A 467 -16.73 -8.92 -21.06
CA GLU A 467 -16.56 -10.35 -20.84
C GLU A 467 -17.45 -10.97 -19.77
N PRO A 468 -17.91 -10.27 -18.71
CA PRO A 468 -18.89 -10.85 -17.79
C PRO A 468 -20.15 -11.36 -18.51
N GLU A 469 -20.70 -10.60 -19.46
CA GLU A 469 -21.88 -11.01 -20.23
C GLU A 469 -21.58 -12.21 -21.13
N ASN A 470 -20.45 -12.19 -21.85
CA ASN A 470 -20.02 -13.29 -22.71
C ASN A 470 -19.81 -14.58 -21.90
N LYS A 471 -19.15 -14.46 -20.74
CA LYS A 471 -18.89 -15.57 -19.82
C LYS A 471 -20.18 -16.13 -19.25
N TYR A 472 -21.12 -15.28 -18.85
CA TYR A 472 -22.45 -15.70 -18.39
C TYR A 472 -23.18 -16.51 -19.45
N ASN A 473 -23.22 -16.02 -20.70
CA ASN A 473 -23.87 -16.71 -21.81
C ASN A 473 -23.23 -18.09 -22.08
N LEU A 474 -21.91 -18.18 -21.97
CA LEU A 474 -21.19 -19.45 -22.09
C LEU A 474 -21.54 -20.43 -20.96
N VAL A 475 -21.52 -19.97 -19.70
CA VAL A 475 -21.94 -20.75 -18.53
C VAL A 475 -23.38 -21.26 -18.70
N MET A 476 -24.29 -20.45 -19.22
CA MET A 476 -25.68 -20.87 -19.48
C MET A 476 -25.76 -21.95 -20.58
N ALA A 477 -24.93 -21.86 -21.61
CA ALA A 477 -24.84 -22.88 -22.66
C ALA A 477 -24.27 -24.21 -22.12
N LEU A 478 -23.20 -24.15 -21.31
CA LEU A 478 -22.59 -25.30 -20.64
C LEU A 478 -23.58 -25.96 -19.67
N THR A 479 -24.28 -25.16 -18.85
CA THR A 479 -25.33 -25.62 -17.94
C THR A 479 -26.44 -26.37 -18.71
N THR A 480 -26.87 -25.83 -19.85
CA THR A 480 -27.88 -26.47 -20.71
C THR A 480 -27.38 -27.81 -21.27
N ALA A 481 -26.12 -27.87 -21.70
CA ALA A 481 -25.51 -29.10 -22.18
C ALA A 481 -25.40 -30.15 -21.05
N LEU A 482 -24.93 -29.76 -19.87
CA LEU A 482 -24.82 -30.62 -18.69
C LEU A 482 -26.16 -31.21 -18.28
N ARG A 483 -27.23 -30.40 -18.23
CA ARG A 483 -28.60 -30.87 -17.89
C ARG A 483 -29.13 -31.97 -18.82
N SER A 484 -28.55 -32.10 -20.02
CA SER A 484 -28.89 -33.19 -20.94
C SER A 484 -28.14 -34.51 -20.67
N THR A 485 -27.22 -34.52 -19.71
CA THR A 485 -26.42 -35.67 -19.28
C THR A 485 -26.87 -36.17 -17.90
N LYS A 486 -26.45 -37.39 -17.52
CA LYS A 486 -26.78 -37.94 -16.19
C LYS A 486 -26.10 -37.21 -15.04
N GLU A 487 -24.97 -36.55 -15.31
CA GLU A 487 -24.16 -35.81 -14.33
C GLU A 487 -24.65 -34.36 -14.15
N GLY A 488 -25.55 -33.88 -15.00
CA GLY A 488 -26.09 -32.51 -14.93
C GLY A 488 -27.11 -32.24 -13.83
N MET A 489 -27.36 -33.20 -12.93
CA MET A 489 -28.28 -33.03 -11.80
C MET A 489 -27.63 -32.36 -10.57
N GLU A 490 -26.31 -32.37 -10.48
CA GLU A 490 -25.60 -31.73 -9.36
C GLU A 490 -25.39 -30.24 -9.62
N GLU A 491 -25.84 -29.40 -8.69
CA GLU A 491 -25.63 -27.95 -8.77
C GLU A 491 -24.16 -27.61 -8.55
N ASP A 492 -23.66 -26.59 -9.26
CA ASP A 492 -22.29 -26.13 -9.07
C ASP A 492 -22.21 -25.19 -7.86
N ALA A 493 -21.29 -25.46 -6.93
CA ALA A 493 -21.17 -24.71 -5.68
C ALA A 493 -20.85 -23.22 -5.90
N VAL A 494 -20.00 -22.91 -6.88
CA VAL A 494 -19.63 -21.53 -7.22
C VAL A 494 -20.81 -20.82 -7.87
N TRP A 495 -21.57 -21.51 -8.72
CA TRP A 495 -22.81 -20.98 -9.29
C TRP A 495 -23.86 -20.69 -8.21
N ASN A 496 -24.00 -21.57 -7.22
CA ASN A 496 -24.91 -21.38 -6.10
C ASN A 496 -24.53 -20.15 -5.27
N LEU A 497 -23.23 -19.91 -5.08
CA LEU A 497 -22.73 -18.71 -4.42
C LEU A 497 -23.11 -17.44 -5.21
N LEU A 498 -22.88 -17.42 -6.53
CA LEU A 498 -23.29 -16.32 -7.42
C LEU A 498 -24.81 -16.07 -7.38
N ALA A 499 -25.61 -17.14 -7.49
CA ALA A 499 -27.06 -17.08 -7.45
C ALA A 499 -27.57 -16.56 -6.09
N ASN A 500 -26.83 -16.83 -5.01
CA ASN A 500 -27.07 -16.30 -3.67
C ASN A 500 -26.38 -14.94 -3.41
N ARG A 501 -26.02 -14.19 -4.45
CA ARG A 501 -25.42 -12.84 -4.36
C ARG A 501 -24.13 -12.81 -3.52
N MET A 502 -23.31 -13.86 -3.63
CA MET A 502 -22.08 -14.05 -2.86
C MET A 502 -22.26 -14.14 -1.34
N GLN A 503 -23.49 -14.34 -0.86
CA GLN A 503 -23.73 -14.52 0.57
C GLN A 503 -23.42 -15.96 0.98
N ASP A 504 -22.52 -16.11 1.94
CA ASP A 504 -22.18 -17.39 2.56
C ASP A 504 -21.78 -17.17 4.03
N LYS A 505 -21.68 -18.24 4.83
CA LYS A 505 -21.34 -18.18 6.26
C LYS A 505 -19.98 -17.52 6.53
N ASN A 506 -19.05 -17.63 5.59
CA ASN A 506 -17.66 -17.18 5.70
C ASN A 506 -17.43 -15.83 5.02
N ILE A 507 -18.41 -15.30 4.28
CA ILE A 507 -18.30 -14.06 3.51
C ILE A 507 -19.13 -12.97 4.20
N PRO A 508 -18.50 -11.97 4.82
CA PRO A 508 -19.21 -10.85 5.42
C PRO A 508 -20.10 -10.08 4.40
N ASP A 509 -21.19 -9.48 4.86
CA ASP A 509 -22.15 -8.77 4.01
C ASP A 509 -21.53 -7.60 3.21
N ASP A 510 -20.51 -6.93 3.72
CA ASP A 510 -19.79 -5.89 2.97
C ASP A 510 -18.93 -6.49 1.86
N ILE A 511 -18.24 -7.60 2.13
CA ILE A 511 -17.44 -8.33 1.14
C ILE A 511 -18.32 -8.91 0.04
N ALA A 512 -19.44 -9.57 0.39
CA ALA A 512 -20.40 -10.10 -0.57
C ALA A 512 -20.93 -8.99 -1.51
N ARG A 513 -21.25 -7.82 -0.95
CA ARG A 513 -21.67 -6.64 -1.73
C ARG A 513 -20.58 -6.12 -2.65
N ARG A 514 -19.31 -6.14 -2.26
CA ARG A 514 -18.21 -5.70 -3.12
C ARG A 514 -17.99 -6.67 -4.28
N LEU A 515 -17.99 -7.98 -3.99
CA LEU A 515 -17.83 -9.03 -5.00
C LEU A 515 -18.96 -8.99 -6.05
N ILE A 516 -20.21 -8.81 -5.65
CA ILE A 516 -21.34 -8.83 -6.61
C ILE A 516 -21.42 -7.54 -7.46
N ASN A 517 -20.85 -6.43 -7.00
CA ASN A 517 -20.89 -5.13 -7.68
C ASN A 517 -19.61 -4.81 -8.46
N SER A 518 -18.74 -5.80 -8.67
CA SER A 518 -17.47 -5.66 -9.37
C SER A 518 -17.46 -6.55 -10.61
N ASP A 519 -17.40 -5.96 -11.79
CA ASP A 519 -17.39 -6.69 -13.06
C ASP A 519 -16.20 -7.66 -13.15
N GLN A 520 -15.03 -7.26 -12.63
CA GLN A 520 -13.85 -8.13 -12.52
C GLN A 520 -14.10 -9.33 -11.62
N SER A 521 -14.73 -9.13 -10.46
CA SER A 521 -15.09 -10.22 -9.55
C SER A 521 -16.10 -11.16 -10.23
N ILE A 522 -17.12 -10.63 -10.90
CA ILE A 522 -18.10 -11.44 -11.64
C ILE A 522 -17.43 -12.25 -12.74
N LEU A 523 -16.52 -11.65 -13.52
CA LEU A 523 -15.76 -12.35 -14.54
C LEU A 523 -14.93 -13.50 -13.95
N TYR A 524 -14.25 -13.27 -12.82
CA TYR A 524 -13.47 -14.28 -12.13
C TYR A 524 -14.34 -15.47 -11.71
N TYR A 525 -15.42 -15.24 -10.98
CA TYR A 525 -16.30 -16.31 -10.48
C TYR A 525 -17.02 -17.06 -11.61
N LEU A 526 -17.46 -16.36 -12.66
CA LEU A 526 -18.04 -17.01 -13.83
C LEU A 526 -17.01 -17.87 -14.58
N THR A 527 -15.73 -17.50 -14.57
CA THR A 527 -14.64 -18.32 -15.12
C THR A 527 -14.46 -19.60 -14.29
N LEU A 528 -14.50 -19.52 -12.96
CA LEU A 528 -14.47 -20.72 -12.11
C LEU A 528 -15.63 -21.68 -12.44
N VAL A 529 -16.86 -21.15 -12.57
CA VAL A 529 -18.04 -21.96 -12.95
C VAL A 529 -17.84 -22.58 -14.34
N GLN A 530 -17.37 -21.79 -15.31
CA GLN A 530 -17.12 -22.27 -16.67
C GLN A 530 -16.21 -23.50 -16.67
N ASP A 531 -15.04 -23.40 -16.02
CA ASP A 531 -14.03 -24.44 -16.11
C ASP A 531 -14.44 -25.71 -15.36
N ARG A 532 -15.11 -25.57 -14.20
CA ARG A 532 -15.76 -26.69 -13.50
C ARG A 532 -16.82 -27.38 -14.35
N GLN A 533 -17.63 -26.60 -15.08
CA GLN A 533 -18.66 -27.17 -15.96
C GLN A 533 -18.07 -27.85 -17.20
N ILE A 534 -16.97 -27.33 -17.77
CA ILE A 534 -16.25 -27.95 -18.87
C ILE A 534 -15.71 -29.32 -18.47
N ASP A 535 -15.03 -29.40 -17.32
CA ASP A 535 -14.50 -30.66 -16.78
C ASP A 535 -15.61 -31.71 -16.59
N ARG A 536 -16.69 -31.33 -15.89
CA ARG A 536 -17.86 -32.20 -15.70
C ARG A 536 -18.45 -32.64 -17.04
N LEU A 537 -18.59 -31.74 -18.02
CA LEU A 537 -19.18 -32.09 -19.30
C LEU A 537 -18.30 -33.08 -20.08
N LYS A 538 -16.97 -32.90 -20.04
CA LYS A 538 -15.99 -33.84 -20.61
C LYS A 538 -16.10 -35.22 -19.93
N LYS A 539 -16.14 -35.28 -18.59
CA LYS A 539 -16.25 -36.51 -17.79
C LYS A 539 -17.57 -37.26 -18.01
N SER A 540 -18.66 -36.55 -18.23
CA SER A 540 -19.99 -37.14 -18.52
C SER A 540 -20.08 -37.92 -19.84
N GLY A 541 -19.05 -37.81 -20.70
CA GLY A 541 -19.02 -38.41 -22.01
C GLY A 541 -19.97 -37.74 -23.00
N TYR A 542 -20.15 -36.42 -22.92
CA TYR A 542 -21.03 -35.66 -23.81
C TYR A 542 -20.54 -35.65 -25.27
N LYS A 543 -21.22 -36.39 -26.16
CA LYS A 543 -20.77 -36.65 -27.55
C LYS A 543 -21.32 -35.68 -28.61
N ASN A 544 -21.89 -34.53 -28.23
CA ASN A 544 -22.44 -33.59 -29.20
C ASN A 544 -21.32 -32.86 -29.96
N ARG A 545 -20.93 -33.39 -31.12
CA ARG A 545 -19.87 -32.82 -31.96
C ARG A 545 -20.17 -31.39 -32.43
N SER A 546 -21.45 -31.05 -32.66
CA SER A 546 -21.82 -29.70 -33.11
C SER A 546 -21.62 -28.66 -32.01
N PHE A 547 -21.87 -29.04 -30.75
CA PHE A 547 -21.60 -28.21 -29.58
C PHE A 547 -20.09 -27.95 -29.46
N TRP A 548 -19.28 -29.01 -29.40
CA TRP A 548 -17.82 -28.88 -29.26
C TRP A 548 -17.16 -28.12 -30.41
N LYS A 549 -17.69 -28.23 -31.64
CA LYS A 549 -17.21 -27.46 -32.80
C LYS A 549 -17.57 -25.97 -32.73
N LYS A 550 -18.62 -25.59 -32.01
CA LYS A 550 -19.01 -24.19 -31.81
C LYS A 550 -18.36 -23.59 -30.57
N PHE A 551 -18.03 -24.46 -29.60
CA PHE A 551 -17.35 -24.11 -28.37
C PHE A 551 -15.87 -23.81 -28.61
N ASN A 552 -15.19 -24.68 -29.37
CA ASN A 552 -13.85 -24.42 -29.91
C ASN A 552 -13.93 -23.52 -31.14
#